data_AF-A0A349SL79-F1
#
_entry.id   AF-A0A349SL79-F1
#
_cell.length_a   1.000
_cell.length_b   1.000
_cell.length_c   1.000
_cell.angle_alpha   90.00
_cell.angle_beta   90.00
_cell.angle_gamma   90.00
#
_symmetry.space_group_name_H-M   'P 1'
#
loop_
_entity.id
_entity.type
_entity.pdbx_description
1 polymer ?
#
loop_
_entity_poly.entity_id
_entity_poly.type
_entity_poly.pdbx_seq_one_letter_code
_entity_poly.pdbx_strand_id
1 'polypeptide(L)' 'MMRFGLIGLGGIGLVRKSALEQSEACELTAAFDLNQTLLDDLPPHVARFNDADSLLKSDSCDAVII' A
#
# COMPACT_ATOMS: atom_id res chain seq x y z
N MET A 1 5.34 -1.32 15.19
CA MET A 1 5.11 -1.80 13.82
C MET A 1 5.30 -0.63 12.88
N MET A 2 6.06 -0.79 11.79
CA MET A 2 6.22 0.25 10.77
C MET A 2 5.14 0.09 9.70
N ARG A 3 4.41 1.17 9.41
CA ARG A 3 3.29 1.17 8.47
C ARG A 3 3.78 1.59 7.09
N PHE A 4 3.51 0.78 6.08
CA PHE A 4 3.90 1.05 4.71
C PHE A 4 2.69 1.40 3.85
N GLY A 5 2.89 2.41 3.01
CA GLY A 5 2.09 2.68 1.83
C GLY A 5 2.72 2.02 0.61
N LEU A 6 1.89 1.52 -0.31
CA LEU A 6 2.34 0.97 -1.58
C LEU A 6 1.70 1.73 -2.75
N ILE A 7 2.53 2.32 -3.59
CA ILE A 7 2.13 2.93 -4.86
C ILE A 7 2.50 1.96 -5.98
N GLY A 8 1.50 1.48 -6.71
CA GLY A 8 1.69 0.48 -7.76
C GLY A 8 1.53 -0.96 -7.26
N LEU A 9 0.49 -1.63 -7.75
CA LEU A 9 0.07 -3.00 -7.48
C LEU A 9 0.27 -3.92 -8.70
N GLY A 10 1.12 -3.50 -9.65
CA GLY A 10 1.60 -4.35 -10.74
C GLY A 10 2.53 -5.46 -10.25
N GLY A 11 3.20 -6.16 -11.17
CA GLY A 11 4.01 -7.34 -10.84
C GLY A 11 5.03 -7.15 -9.71
N ILE A 12 5.75 -6.02 -9.70
CA ILE A 12 6.70 -5.70 -8.60
C ILE A 12 5.98 -5.30 -7.33
N GLY A 13 4.88 -4.56 -7.42
CA GLY A 13 4.03 -4.21 -6.29
C GLY A 13 3.57 -5.43 -5.52
N LEU A 14 3.14 -6.49 -6.22
CA LEU A 14 2.76 -7.76 -5.60
C LEU A 14 3.92 -8.42 -4.85
N VAL A 15 5.13 -8.41 -5.41
CA VAL A 15 6.33 -8.93 -4.71
C VAL A 15 6.58 -8.17 -3.41
N ARG A 16 6.41 -6.84 -3.41
CA ARG A 16 6.59 -6.00 -2.21
C ARG A 16 5.49 -6.23 -1.19
N LYS A 17 4.23 -6.32 -1.63
CA LYS A 17 3.11 -6.70 -0.78
C LYS A 17 3.35 -8.04 -0.10
N SER A 18 3.72 -9.08 -0.84
CA SER A 18 4.00 -10.41 -0.28
C SER A 18 5.18 -10.43 0.69
N ALA A 19 6.16 -9.55 0.52
CA ALA A 19 7.26 -9.40 1.47
C ALA A 19 6.79 -8.72 2.77
N LEU A 20 5.92 -7.70 2.68
CA LEU A 20 5.33 -7.04 3.85
C LEU A 20 4.45 -8.01 4.65
N GLU A 21 3.65 -8.86 3.98
CA GLU A 21 2.77 -9.86 4.61
C GLU A 21 3.53 -10.93 5.42
N GLN A 22 4.82 -11.13 5.14
CA GLN A 22 5.68 -12.07 5.87
C GLN A 22 6.45 -11.41 7.04
N SER A 23 6.35 -10.10 7.20
CA SER A 23 7.07 -9.36 8.24
C SER A 23 6.22 -9.24 9.50
N GLU A 24 6.80 -9.57 10.66
CA GLU A 24 6.20 -9.28 11.97
C GLU A 24 6.44 -7.84 12.44
N ALA A 25 7.29 -7.09 11.72
CA ALA A 25 7.68 -5.72 12.09
C ALA A 25 7.03 -4.64 11.20
N CYS A 26 6.45 -5.04 10.07
CA CYS A 26 5.91 -4.15 9.04
C CYS A 26 4.45 -4.51 8.72
N GLU A 27 3.68 -3.53 8.28
CA GLU A 27 2.29 -3.74 7.87
C GLU A 27 1.97 -2.87 6.66
N LEU A 28 1.19 -3.38 5.70
CA LEU A 28 0.65 -2.59 4.60
C LEU A 28 -0.64 -1.90 5.08
N THR A 29 -0.67 -0.57 5.08
CA THR A 29 -1.79 0.20 5.65
C THR A 29 -2.38 1.22 4.67
N ALA A 30 -1.68 1.52 3.59
CA ALA A 30 -2.14 2.44 2.55
C ALA A 30 -1.77 1.93 1.15
N ALA A 31 -2.62 2.19 0.16
CA ALA A 31 -2.33 1.82 -1.22
C ALA A 31 -2.94 2.80 -2.23
N PHE A 32 -2.23 2.94 -3.35
CA PHE A 32 -2.71 3.63 -4.55
C PHE A 32 -2.23 2.88 -5.80
N ASP A 33 -3.10 2.75 -6.79
CA ASP A 33 -2.74 2.31 -8.15
C ASP A 33 -3.57 3.12 -9.17
N LEU A 34 -3.02 3.34 -10.37
CA LEU A 34 -3.76 3.97 -11.48
C LEU A 34 -4.94 3.09 -11.93
N ASN A 35 -4.76 1.77 -11.93
CA ASN A 35 -5.82 0.81 -12.12
C ASN A 35 -6.52 0.52 -10.78
N GLN A 36 -7.59 1.28 -10.53
CA GLN A 36 -8.35 1.21 -9.29
C GLN A 36 -8.93 -0.19 -9.00
N THR A 37 -9.15 -1.04 -10.01
CA THR A 37 -9.66 -2.40 -9.79
C THR A 37 -8.66 -3.27 -9.01
N LEU A 38 -7.36 -2.94 -9.03
CA LEU A 38 -6.34 -3.66 -8.25
C LEU A 38 -6.44 -3.36 -6.75
N LEU A 39 -7.11 -2.26 -6.36
CA LEU A 39 -7.32 -1.90 -4.96
C LEU A 39 -8.46 -2.72 -4.33
N ASP A 40 -9.35 -3.30 -5.14
CA ASP A 40 -10.54 -4.00 -4.65
C ASP A 40 -10.18 -5.27 -3.85
N ASP A 41 -9.09 -5.94 -4.24
CA ASP A 41 -8.55 -7.15 -3.62
C ASP A 41 -7.79 -6.87 -2.31
N LEU A 42 -7.65 -5.60 -1.91
CA LEU A 42 -6.95 -5.25 -0.68
C LEU A 42 -7.82 -5.45 0.57
N PRO A 43 -7.23 -5.92 1.68
CA PRO A 43 -7.94 -6.05 2.94
C PRO A 43 -8.60 -4.74 3.40
N PRO A 44 -9.70 -4.79 4.17
CA PRO A 44 -10.43 -3.60 4.61
C PRO A 44 -9.62 -2.62 5.48
N HIS A 45 -8.53 -3.08 6.11
CA HIS A 45 -7.66 -2.22 6.92
C HIS A 45 -6.69 -1.37 6.09
N VAL A 46 -6.53 -1.66 4.78
CA VAL A 46 -5.66 -0.89 3.89
C VAL A 46 -6.44 0.29 3.33
N ALA A 47 -6.04 1.51 3.71
CA ALA A 47 -6.60 2.73 3.17
C ALA A 47 -6.33 2.83 1.66
N ARG A 48 -7.37 3.04 0.87
CA ARG A 48 -7.32 3.13 -0.58
C ARG A 48 -7.38 4.60 -0.99
N PHE A 49 -6.41 5.04 -1.79
CA PHE A 49 -6.34 6.41 -2.26
C PHE A 49 -6.62 6.49 -3.76
N ASN A 50 -7.20 7.60 -4.21
CA ASN A 50 -7.52 7.85 -5.62
C ASN A 50 -6.33 8.44 -6.40
N ASP A 51 -5.33 8.95 -5.69
CA ASP A 51 -4.13 9.54 -6.27
C ASP A 51 -2.95 9.40 -5.29
N ALA A 52 -1.72 9.43 -5.84
CA ALA A 52 -0.49 9.28 -5.07
C ALA A 52 -0.25 10.44 -4.08
N ASP A 53 -0.61 11.66 -4.46
CA ASP A 53 -0.33 12.87 -3.67
C ASP A 53 -1.13 12.86 -2.37
N SER A 54 -2.39 12.42 -2.43
CA SER A 54 -3.25 12.19 -1.27
C SER A 54 -2.67 11.14 -0.31
N LEU A 55 -2.11 10.04 -0.82
CA LEU A 55 -1.45 9.02 0.01
C LEU A 55 -0.21 9.61 0.71
N LEU A 56 0.65 10.30 -0.05
CA LEU A 56 1.90 10.89 0.45
C LEU A 56 1.68 11.95 1.54
N LYS A 57 0.54 12.63 1.52
CA LYS A 57 0.15 13.63 2.52
C LYS A 57 -0.65 13.05 3.70
N SER A 58 -0.97 11.76 3.66
CA SER A 58 -1.78 11.12 4.70
C SER A 58 -0.95 10.66 5.89
N ASP A 59 -1.61 10.54 7.04
CA ASP A 59 -1.04 9.90 8.24
C ASP A 59 -1.25 8.36 8.22
N SER A 60 -1.65 7.79 7.07
CA SER A 60 -2.01 6.38 6.94
C SER A 60 -0.80 5.44 6.90
N CYS A 61 0.40 5.94 6.63
CA CYS A 61 1.64 5.16 6.65
C CYS A 61 2.85 6.00 7.10
N ASP A 62 3.92 5.33 7.53
CA ASP A 62 5.18 5.95 7.97
C ASP A 62 6.22 6.02 6.83
N ALA A 63 6.11 5.14 5.84
CA ALA A 63 6.96 5.12 4.65
C ALA A 63 6.21 4.61 3.42
N VAL A 64 6.70 4.94 2.23
CA VAL A 64 6.09 4.55 0.96
C VAL A 64 7.06 3.77 0.09
N ILE A 65 6.56 2.70 -0.51
CA ILE A 65 7.23 1.93 -1.56
C ILE A 65 6.59 2.33 -2.90
N ILE A 66 7.42 2.62 -3.90
CA ILE A 66 7.04 3.00 -5.27
C ILE A 66 7.63 1.98 -6.25
#